data_AF-A0A534XG85-F1
#
_entry.id   AF-A0A534XG85-F1
#
_cell.length_a   1.000
_cell.length_b   1.000
_cell.length_c   1.000
_cell.angle_alpha   90.00
_cell.angle_beta   90.00
_cell.angle_gamma   90.00
#
_symmetry.space_group_name_H-M   'P 1'
#
loop_
_entity.id
_entity.type
_entity.pdbx_description
1 polymer ?
#
loop_
_entity_poly.entity_id
_entity_poly.type
_entity_poly.pdbx_seq_one_letter_code
_entity_poly.pdbx_strand_id
1 'polypeptide(L)' 'MVVTAVFENLGRTAARAQGYPELPLLALPHPMESRPEAEVRAIARQRFDELIGLIAEEV' A
#
# COMPACT_ATOMS: atom_id res chain seq x y z
N MET A 1 -13.27 -11.27 -0.29
CA MET A 1 -13.45 -9.91 -0.86
C MET A 1 -12.25 -9.09 -0.45
N VAL A 2 -11.48 -8.57 -1.40
CA VAL A 2 -10.31 -7.72 -1.11
C VAL A 2 -10.83 -6.29 -0.92
N VAL A 3 -10.64 -5.70 0.26
CA VAL A 3 -11.12 -4.35 0.58
C VAL A 3 -9.93 -3.39 0.64
N THR A 4 -9.34 -3.08 -0.52
CA THR A 4 -8.17 -2.17 -0.61
C THR A 4 -8.58 -0.71 -0.81
N ALA A 5 -9.68 -0.45 -1.53
CA ALA A 5 -10.11 0.90 -1.91
C ALA A 5 -10.39 1.84 -0.71
N VAL A 6 -10.85 1.29 0.42
CA VAL A 6 -11.07 2.09 1.65
C VAL A 6 -9.74 2.62 2.19
N PHE A 7 -8.69 1.80 2.19
CA PHE A 7 -7.38 2.21 2.69
C PHE A 7 -6.68 3.20 1.76
N GLU A 8 -6.89 3.09 0.45
CA GLU A 8 -6.42 4.09 -0.51
C GLU A 8 -7.03 5.47 -0.24
N ASN A 9 -8.35 5.53 -0.04
CA ASN A 9 -9.04 6.78 0.29
C ASN A 9 -8.57 7.38 1.61
N LEU A 10 -8.41 6.55 2.65
CA LEU A 10 -7.91 7.00 3.95
C LEU A 10 -6.48 7.54 3.84
N GLY A 11 -5.58 6.83 3.16
CA GLY A 11 -4.20 7.27 3.03
C GLY A 11 -4.05 8.52 2.16
N ARG A 12 -4.81 8.64 1.05
CA ARG A 12 -4.84 9.89 0.26
C ARG A 12 -5.39 11.07 1.06
N THR A 13 -6.38 10.84 1.91
CA THR A 13 -6.94 11.87 2.80
C THR A 13 -5.90 12.32 3.82
N ALA A 14 -5.20 11.37 4.45
CA ALA A 14 -4.13 11.66 5.40
C ALA A 14 -2.97 12.42 4.73
N ALA A 15 -2.54 12.01 3.54
CA ALA A 15 -1.47 12.66 2.79
C ALA A 15 -1.80 14.14 2.49
N ARG A 16 -3.03 14.42 2.03
CA ARG A 16 -3.52 15.79 1.82
C ARG A 16 -3.57 16.60 3.12
N ALA A 17 -4.07 16.01 4.21
CA ALA A 17 -4.16 16.69 5.50
C ALA A 17 -2.78 17.10 6.05
N GLN A 18 -1.73 16.36 5.70
CA GLN A 18 -0.35 16.65 6.08
C GLN A 18 0.40 17.55 5.09
N GLY A 19 -0.25 18.01 4.02
CA GLY A 19 0.35 18.89 3.02
C GLY A 19 1.16 18.16 1.93
N TYR A 20 1.04 16.84 1.81
CA TYR A 20 1.72 16.03 0.78
C TYR A 20 0.71 15.35 -0.15
N PRO A 21 -0.05 16.10 -0.97
CA PRO A 21 -1.12 15.53 -1.81
C PRO A 21 -0.63 14.49 -2.83
N GLU A 22 0.63 14.60 -3.26
CA GLU A 22 1.27 13.74 -4.27
C GLU A 22 2.09 12.60 -3.65
N LEU A 23 2.08 12.44 -2.32
CA LEU A 23 2.83 11.37 -1.66
C LEU A 23 2.44 10.00 -2.25
N PRO A 24 3.40 9.22 -2.78
CA PRO A 24 3.10 7.90 -3.33
C PRO A 24 2.44 7.00 -2.30
N LEU A 25 1.45 6.24 -2.73
CA LEU A 25 0.65 5.39 -1.85
C LEU A 25 0.47 4.00 -2.45
N LEU A 26 0.74 2.98 -1.64
CA LEU A 26 0.52 1.58 -1.98
C LEU A 26 -0.26 0.89 -0.84
N ALA A 27 -1.46 0.40 -1.14
CA ALA A 27 -2.28 -0.33 -0.18
C ALA A 27 -2.07 -1.85 -0.32
N LEU A 28 -1.87 -2.55 0.80
CA LEU A 28 -1.80 -4.02 0.82
C LEU A 28 -3.20 -4.64 0.79
N PRO A 29 -3.36 -5.84 0.18
CA PRO A 29 -4.66 -6.52 0.12
C PRO A 29 -5.18 -6.82 1.53
N HIS A 30 -6.42 -6.45 1.82
CA HIS A 30 -7.06 -6.70 3.11
C HIS A 30 -8.26 -7.67 2.98
N PRO A 31 -8.51 -8.58 3.95
CA PRO A 31 -7.79 -8.79 5.21
C PRO A 31 -6.51 -9.59 5.08
N MET A 32 -5.59 -9.36 6.02
CA MET A 32 -4.33 -10.10 6.15
C MET A 32 -4.34 -11.04 7.35
N GLU A 33 -5.17 -10.81 8.38
CA GLU A 33 -5.09 -11.57 9.64
C GLU A 33 -5.42 -13.05 9.50
N SER A 34 -6.25 -13.40 8.52
CA SER A 34 -6.65 -14.79 8.25
C SER A 34 -5.71 -15.55 7.30
N ARG A 35 -4.69 -14.88 6.75
CA ARG A 35 -3.76 -15.49 5.79
C ARG A 35 -2.62 -16.21 6.52
N PRO A 36 -2.15 -17.36 6.01
CA PRO A 36 -0.93 -17.99 6.53
C PRO A 36 0.27 -17.06 6.40
N GLU A 37 1.21 -17.17 7.34
CA GLU A 37 2.44 -16.36 7.35
C GLU A 37 3.20 -16.41 6.03
N ALA A 38 3.32 -17.59 5.42
CA ALA A 38 4.00 -17.77 4.15
C ALA A 38 3.35 -16.94 3.02
N GLU A 39 2.02 -16.85 3.01
CA GLU A 39 1.26 -16.04 2.05
C GLU A 39 1.47 -14.55 2.30
N VAL A 40 1.44 -14.12 3.57
CA VAL A 40 1.72 -12.73 3.96
C VAL A 40 3.12 -12.31 3.51
N ARG A 41 4.13 -13.17 3.71
CA ARG A 41 5.51 -12.91 3.25
C ARG A 41 5.60 -12.83 1.72
N ALA A 42 4.88 -13.68 0.99
CA ALA A 42 4.85 -13.63 -0.46
C ALA A 42 4.23 -12.32 -0.97
N ILE A 43 3.10 -11.90 -0.38
CA ILE A 43 2.45 -10.62 -0.69
C ILE A 43 3.40 -9.46 -0.41
N ALA A 44 4.04 -9.44 0.76
CA ALA A 44 4.97 -8.37 1.12
C ALA A 44 6.14 -8.26 0.13
N ARG A 45 6.73 -9.39 -0.28
CA ARG A 45 7.81 -9.41 -1.28
C ARG A 45 7.35 -8.88 -2.64
N GLN A 46 6.20 -9.34 -3.13
CA GLN A 46 5.66 -8.88 -4.40
C GLN A 46 5.38 -7.36 -4.40
N ARG A 47 4.84 -6.84 -3.29
CA ARG A 47 4.49 -5.42 -3.16
C ARG A 47 5.69 -4.53 -2.87
N PHE A 48 6.80 -5.10 -2.40
CA PHE A 48 8.02 -4.34 -2.15
C PHE A 48 8.60 -3.80 -3.45
N ASP A 49 8.65 -4.59 -4.52
CA ASP A 49 9.17 -4.13 -5.81
C ASP A 49 8.31 -2.99 -6.39
N GLU A 50 6.99 -3.08 -6.22
CA GLU A 50 6.04 -2.01 -6.60
C GLU A 50 6.30 -0.72 -5.79
N LEU A 51 6.53 -0.84 -4.48
CA LEU A 51 6.87 0.30 -3.63
C LEU A 51 8.20 0.96 -4.05
N ILE A 52 9.22 0.16 -4.38
CA ILE A 52 10.50 0.70 -4.85
C ILE A 52 10.31 1.44 -6.16
N GLY A 53 9.50 0.93 -7.10
CA GLY A 53 9.16 1.64 -8.34
C GLY A 53 8.55 3.01 -8.09
N LEU A 54 7.58 3.10 -7.16
CA LEU A 54 6.94 4.37 -6.79
C LEU A 54 7.92 5.42 -6.24
N ILE A 55 8.96 4.99 -5.51
CA ILE A 55 9.97 5.90 -4.95
C ILE A 55 11.05 6.24 -5.98
N ALA A 56 11.41 5.28 -6.83
CA ALA A 56 12.47 5.46 -7.81
C ALA A 56 12.07 6.37 -8.98
N GLU A 57 10.78 6.46 -9.31
CA GLU A 57 10.25 7.42 -10.29
C GLU A 57 10.23 8.88 -9.79
N GLU A 58 10.52 9.12 -8.50
CA GLU A 58 10.65 10.48 -7.92
C GLU A 58 12.08 11.05 -7.99
N VAL A 59 13.02 10.39 -8.69
CA VAL A 59 14.42 10.85 -8.91
C VAL A 59 14.67 11.32 -10.33
#